data_AF-A0AB39S3W8-F1
#
_entry.id   AF-A0AB39S3W8-F1
#
_cell.length_a   1.000
_cell.length_b   1.000
_cell.length_c   1.000
_cell.angle_alpha   90.00
_cell.angle_beta   90.00
_cell.angle_gamma   90.00
#
_symmetry.space_group_name_H-M   'P 1'
#
loop_
_entity.id
_entity.type
_entity.pdbx_description
1 polymer ?
#
loop_
_entity_poly.entity_id
_entity_poly.type
_entity_poly.pdbx_seq_one_letter_code
_entity_poly.pdbx_strand_id
1 'polypeptide(L)'
;MFPLDGNGGYKVSRYLLDFDWQAPKTPFEAATTIKATATQALSRFDLDFAGNTLHTVTVNAKAATAVRDGDELVITPAKPLAQGQAFTVKVTYTADPTQIRHRDDAIEDYGWIPTPDGTVLYPQPNGAKMIFPSNDHPSRRAPITFHITTPPGLTAVANGKLTDRAEQADGRVRWTYDSEQPLATQLAQLAIGKFTLVDSTGPHGLPIRDVVPDDLVAPTEQYRKLTADHIAWLEERLGPYPFNRYGVLVGDTDLGVALETNTLSLIPKADLLGDQVSAERNLVHELTHQWTGDSVGIKTWSDLWLSEGHARFYERLYSEAHGGVVFEDTMKTAYANHDQWRHDYGAPAEPTEPNLFKRMRYDGSALVLYALREKVGQETFGKIERAWVTKYRGKTASTQDYIDLASKVAGEDLDGFLHPWLYGAKTPPMPNHPDWVVNPVQS
;
A
#
# COMPACT_ATOMS: atom_id res chain seq x y z
N MET A 1 -16.12 -3.98 -7.01
CA MET A 1 -14.86 -3.39 -7.51
C MET A 1 -13.87 -4.53 -7.72
N PHE A 2 -13.16 -4.56 -8.85
CA PHE A 2 -12.22 -5.64 -9.23
C PHE A 2 -12.73 -7.06 -8.89
N PRO A 3 -13.88 -7.49 -9.41
CA PRO A 3 -14.53 -8.73 -8.96
C PRO A 3 -13.77 -10.01 -9.35
N LEU A 4 -12.80 -9.90 -10.25
CA LEU A 4 -11.96 -11.01 -10.71
C LEU A 4 -10.64 -11.08 -9.93
N ASP A 5 -10.24 -9.99 -9.27
CA ASP A 5 -8.95 -9.90 -8.63
C ASP A 5 -8.89 -10.68 -7.32
N GLY A 6 -7.80 -11.42 -7.18
CA GLY A 6 -7.60 -12.28 -6.02
C GLY A 6 -8.41 -13.56 -6.09
N ASN A 7 -7.71 -14.64 -5.80
CA ASN A 7 -8.18 -15.98 -6.04
C ASN A 7 -8.46 -16.75 -4.74
N GLY A 8 -9.48 -17.60 -4.81
CA GLY A 8 -9.96 -18.42 -3.69
C GLY A 8 -9.35 -19.82 -3.64
N GLY A 9 -9.71 -20.59 -2.62
CA GLY A 9 -9.40 -22.02 -2.55
C GLY A 9 -7.97 -22.39 -2.15
N TYR A 10 -7.08 -21.41 -1.95
CA TYR A 10 -5.76 -21.60 -1.37
C TYR A 10 -5.32 -20.38 -0.54
N LYS A 11 -4.29 -20.58 0.30
CA LYS A 11 -3.61 -19.53 1.04
C LYS A 11 -2.12 -19.57 0.71
N VAL A 12 -1.57 -18.45 0.26
CA VAL A 12 -0.13 -18.31 0.03
C VAL A 12 0.60 -18.15 1.37
N SER A 13 1.67 -18.92 1.55
CA SER A 13 2.57 -18.81 2.70
C SER A 13 3.82 -17.99 2.39
N ARG A 14 4.24 -17.93 1.11
CA ARG A 14 5.40 -17.13 0.67
C ARG A 14 5.43 -16.97 -0.85
N TYR A 15 5.86 -15.81 -1.30
CA TYR A 15 6.33 -15.56 -2.67
C TYR A 15 7.87 -15.53 -2.70
N LEU A 16 8.45 -16.05 -3.77
CA LEU A 16 9.84 -15.85 -4.13
C LEU A 16 9.90 -15.32 -5.56
N LEU A 17 10.37 -14.09 -5.69
CA LEU A 17 10.41 -13.34 -6.95
C LEU A 17 11.85 -13.26 -7.44
N ASP A 18 12.13 -13.90 -8.56
CA ASP A 18 13.45 -13.91 -9.20
C ASP A 18 13.42 -13.03 -10.45
N PHE A 19 14.22 -11.97 -10.46
CA PHE A 19 14.28 -10.98 -11.52
C PHE A 19 15.72 -10.83 -12.03
N ASP A 20 15.94 -11.08 -13.32
CA ASP A 20 17.21 -10.82 -13.99
C ASP A 20 17.17 -9.48 -14.73
N TRP A 21 17.03 -8.38 -13.98
CA TRP A 21 16.83 -7.05 -14.55
C TRP A 21 18.00 -6.60 -15.42
N GLN A 22 17.71 -5.98 -16.57
CA GLN A 22 18.72 -5.63 -17.58
C GLN A 22 18.98 -4.13 -17.68
N ALA A 23 17.95 -3.34 -17.99
CA ALA A 23 17.99 -1.90 -18.18
C ALA A 23 16.56 -1.35 -18.10
N PRO A 24 16.36 -0.02 -17.94
CA PRO A 24 15.04 0.57 -17.96
C PRO A 24 14.29 0.19 -19.26
N LYS A 25 13.00 -0.10 -19.14
CA LYS A 25 12.12 -0.44 -20.28
C LYS A 25 12.58 -1.64 -21.12
N THR A 26 13.50 -2.47 -20.62
CA THR A 26 14.02 -3.63 -21.34
C THR A 26 13.42 -4.91 -20.75
N PRO A 27 12.72 -5.74 -21.55
CA PRO A 27 12.20 -7.01 -21.08
C PRO A 27 13.30 -7.95 -20.58
N PHE A 28 12.99 -8.77 -19.58
CA PHE A 28 13.98 -9.64 -18.96
C PHE A 28 13.38 -10.94 -18.38
N GLU A 29 14.22 -11.96 -18.19
CA GLU A 29 13.77 -13.24 -17.64
C GLU A 29 13.44 -13.14 -16.15
N ALA A 30 12.29 -13.70 -15.79
CA ALA A 30 11.76 -13.67 -14.44
C ALA A 30 11.12 -15.01 -14.05
N ALA A 31 11.08 -15.27 -12.75
CA ALA A 31 10.36 -16.40 -12.20
C ALA A 31 9.69 -16.06 -10.88
N THR A 32 8.47 -16.54 -10.71
CA THR A 32 7.76 -16.46 -9.43
C THR A 32 7.50 -17.86 -8.91
N THR A 33 7.95 -18.12 -7.69
CA THR A 33 7.66 -19.35 -6.95
C THR A 33 6.74 -19.04 -5.79
N ILE A 34 5.57 -19.68 -5.77
CA ILE A 34 4.51 -19.47 -4.78
C ILE A 34 4.39 -20.74 -3.95
N LYS A 35 4.62 -20.63 -2.64
CA LYS A 35 4.31 -21.71 -1.70
C LYS A 35 2.92 -21.45 -1.13
N ALA A 36 2.03 -22.44 -1.21
CA ALA A 36 0.65 -22.29 -0.80
C ALA A 36 0.10 -23.57 -0.15
N THR A 37 -1.05 -23.43 0.52
CA THR A 37 -1.85 -24.55 1.04
C THR A 37 -3.26 -24.44 0.49
N ALA A 38 -3.78 -25.53 -0.07
CA ALA A 38 -5.15 -25.57 -0.58
C ALA A 38 -6.13 -25.55 0.60
N THR A 39 -7.10 -24.63 0.59
CA THR A 39 -8.13 -24.50 1.63
C THR A 39 -9.38 -25.32 1.31
N GLN A 40 -9.46 -25.85 0.10
CA GLN A 40 -10.44 -26.81 -0.39
C GLN A 40 -9.77 -27.78 -1.39
N ALA A 41 -10.47 -28.80 -1.88
CA ALA A 41 -9.97 -29.60 -2.98
C ALA A 41 -9.97 -28.79 -4.30
N LEU A 42 -8.87 -28.85 -5.06
CA LEU A 42 -8.66 -28.04 -6.27
C LEU A 42 -8.33 -28.95 -7.46
N SER A 43 -9.23 -29.02 -8.43
CA SER A 43 -8.92 -29.54 -9.77
C SER A 43 -8.26 -28.49 -10.67
N ARG A 44 -8.44 -27.21 -10.34
CA ARG A 44 -7.79 -26.03 -10.93
C ARG A 44 -7.78 -24.89 -9.91
N PHE A 45 -6.93 -23.89 -10.14
CA PHE A 45 -6.90 -22.63 -9.39
C PHE A 45 -6.26 -21.56 -10.28
N ASP A 46 -6.38 -20.30 -9.90
CA ASP A 46 -6.02 -19.17 -10.75
C ASP A 46 -5.02 -18.25 -10.02
N LEU A 47 -4.29 -17.44 -10.79
CA LEU A 47 -3.40 -16.39 -10.32
C LEU A 47 -3.65 -15.14 -11.18
N ASP A 48 -3.64 -13.96 -10.57
CA ASP A 48 -3.61 -12.71 -11.31
C ASP A 48 -2.25 -12.56 -12.01
N PHE A 49 -2.24 -12.44 -13.34
CA PHE A 49 -1.02 -12.26 -14.13
C PHE A 49 -1.29 -11.66 -15.53
N ALA A 50 -0.88 -10.41 -15.74
CA ALA A 50 -1.09 -9.67 -16.99
C ALA A 50 0.22 -9.05 -17.55
N GLY A 51 0.18 -8.55 -18.78
CA GLY A 51 1.26 -7.83 -19.47
C GLY A 51 2.48 -8.64 -19.92
N ASN A 52 2.87 -9.67 -19.17
CA ASN A 52 4.14 -10.37 -19.33
C ASN A 52 4.07 -11.57 -20.29
N THR A 53 5.21 -12.02 -20.83
CA THR A 53 5.24 -13.22 -21.70
C THR A 53 5.40 -14.49 -20.87
N LEU A 54 4.37 -15.33 -20.83
CA LEU A 54 4.37 -16.59 -20.07
C LEU A 54 5.25 -17.65 -20.76
N HIS A 55 6.10 -18.35 -19.99
CA HIS A 55 6.89 -19.49 -20.50
C HIS A 55 6.38 -20.83 -19.95
N THR A 56 6.68 -21.14 -18.68
CA THR A 56 6.35 -22.44 -18.08
C THR A 56 5.61 -22.30 -16.76
N VAL A 57 4.70 -23.23 -16.50
CA VAL A 57 4.02 -23.37 -15.22
C VAL A 57 4.20 -24.79 -14.71
N THR A 58 4.67 -24.90 -13.46
CA THR A 58 4.75 -26.19 -12.77
C THR A 58 4.02 -26.13 -11.44
N VAL A 59 3.38 -27.23 -11.07
CA VAL A 59 2.82 -27.46 -9.74
C VAL A 59 3.51 -28.68 -9.15
N ASN A 60 4.17 -28.50 -7.99
CA ASN A 60 5.00 -29.52 -7.35
C ASN A 60 6.05 -30.12 -8.29
N ALA A 61 6.76 -29.25 -9.01
CA ALA A 61 7.78 -29.58 -10.02
C ALA A 61 7.29 -30.45 -11.19
N LYS A 62 5.98 -30.60 -11.36
CA LYS A 62 5.37 -31.25 -12.53
C LYS A 62 4.73 -30.20 -13.43
N ALA A 63 4.85 -30.37 -14.74
CA ALA A 63 4.18 -29.50 -15.70
C ALA A 63 2.67 -29.44 -15.39
N ALA A 64 2.13 -28.22 -15.44
CA ALA A 64 0.70 -27.96 -15.33
C ALA A 64 0.21 -27.31 -16.63
N THR A 65 -1.05 -27.53 -16.97
CA THR A 65 -1.68 -26.79 -18.07
C THR A 65 -2.05 -25.41 -17.56
N ALA A 66 -1.75 -24.37 -18.34
CA ALA A 66 -2.06 -22.99 -17.99
C ALA A 66 -2.74 -22.30 -19.17
N VAL A 67 -3.80 -21.53 -18.89
CA VAL A 67 -4.56 -20.76 -19.88
C VAL A 67 -4.67 -19.33 -19.36
N ARG A 68 -4.41 -18.34 -20.22
CA ARG A 68 -4.70 -16.94 -19.91
C ARG A 68 -6.17 -16.65 -20.22
N ASP A 69 -6.88 -16.06 -19.28
CA ASP A 69 -8.26 -15.58 -19.44
C ASP A 69 -8.35 -14.14 -18.90
N GLY A 70 -8.20 -13.16 -19.78
CA GLY A 70 -7.99 -11.77 -19.38
C GLY A 70 -6.73 -11.63 -18.52
N ASP A 71 -6.92 -11.14 -17.30
CA ASP A 71 -5.87 -10.95 -16.30
C ASP A 71 -5.59 -12.20 -15.45
N GLU A 72 -6.32 -13.28 -15.67
CA GLU A 72 -6.16 -14.53 -14.92
C GLU A 72 -5.25 -15.53 -15.64
N LEU A 73 -4.46 -16.25 -14.86
CA LEU A 73 -3.72 -17.44 -15.25
C LEU A 73 -4.38 -18.67 -14.62
N VAL A 74 -5.24 -19.33 -15.38
CA VAL A 74 -5.96 -20.55 -14.98
C VAL A 74 -5.02 -21.74 -15.02
N ILE A 75 -4.72 -22.35 -13.87
CA ILE A 75 -3.75 -23.45 -13.73
C ILE A 75 -4.46 -24.75 -13.38
N THR A 76 -4.26 -25.77 -14.22
CA THR A 76 -4.72 -27.14 -13.99
C THR A 76 -3.51 -28.04 -13.67
N PRO A 77 -3.34 -28.47 -12.40
CA PRO A 77 -2.24 -29.35 -12.01
C PRO A 77 -2.42 -30.76 -12.58
N ALA A 78 -1.32 -31.47 -12.85
CA ALA A 78 -1.35 -32.84 -13.36
C ALA A 78 -2.06 -33.85 -12.42
N LYS A 79 -2.14 -33.53 -11.13
CA LYS A 79 -2.97 -34.22 -10.13
C LYS A 79 -3.75 -33.17 -9.33
N PRO A 80 -5.05 -33.37 -9.11
CA PRO A 80 -5.81 -32.50 -8.22
C PRO A 80 -5.15 -32.37 -6.84
N LEU A 81 -5.29 -31.19 -6.23
CA LEU A 81 -4.77 -30.92 -4.89
C LEU A 81 -5.88 -31.22 -3.88
N ALA A 82 -5.58 -31.97 -2.83
CA ALA A 82 -6.51 -32.21 -1.74
C ALA A 82 -6.63 -30.99 -0.82
N GLN A 83 -7.77 -30.85 -0.14
CA GLN A 83 -7.90 -29.86 0.92
C GLN A 83 -6.81 -30.06 2.00
N GLY A 84 -6.17 -28.97 2.42
CA GLY A 84 -5.06 -28.98 3.38
C GLY A 84 -3.71 -29.36 2.77
N GLN A 85 -3.65 -29.71 1.48
CA GLN A 85 -2.40 -30.06 0.82
C GLN A 85 -1.54 -28.81 0.59
N ALA A 86 -0.29 -28.85 1.06
CA ALA A 86 0.72 -27.88 0.66
C ALA A 86 1.17 -28.14 -0.78
N PHE A 87 1.37 -27.07 -1.55
CA PHE A 87 1.84 -27.14 -2.91
C PHE A 87 2.72 -25.95 -3.27
N THR A 88 3.56 -26.13 -4.29
CA THR A 88 4.41 -25.09 -4.85
C THR A 88 4.06 -24.88 -6.30
N VAL A 89 3.77 -23.64 -6.68
CA VAL A 89 3.63 -23.21 -8.08
C VAL A 89 4.90 -22.49 -8.47
N LYS A 90 5.48 -22.82 -9.63
CA LYS A 90 6.54 -22.01 -10.24
C LYS A 90 6.09 -21.59 -11.63
N VAL A 91 6.11 -20.29 -11.86
CA VAL A 91 5.84 -19.66 -13.15
C VAL A 91 7.11 -18.99 -13.63
N THR A 92 7.55 -19.29 -14.85
CA THR A 92 8.64 -18.58 -15.53
C THR A 92 8.06 -17.74 -16.65
N TYR A 93 8.61 -16.56 -16.86
CA TYR A 93 8.09 -15.58 -17.81
C TYR A 93 9.16 -14.55 -18.18
N THR A 94 8.99 -13.86 -19.29
CA THR A 94 9.71 -12.61 -19.56
C THR A 94 8.88 -11.48 -18.97
N ALA A 95 9.43 -10.77 -17.99
CA ALA A 95 8.88 -9.54 -17.46
C ALA A 95 9.02 -8.43 -18.51
N ASP A 96 7.98 -7.61 -18.70
CA ASP A 96 8.00 -6.47 -19.64
C ASP A 96 7.77 -5.15 -18.88
N PRO A 97 8.85 -4.43 -18.50
CA PRO A 97 8.76 -3.14 -17.81
C PRO A 97 8.22 -1.99 -18.66
N THR A 98 7.82 -2.22 -19.91
CA THR A 98 7.12 -1.22 -20.73
C THR A 98 5.61 -1.26 -20.52
N GLN A 99 5.09 -2.33 -19.91
CA GLN A 99 3.67 -2.48 -19.64
C GLN A 99 3.28 -1.66 -18.41
N ILE A 100 2.45 -0.65 -18.62
CA ILE A 100 1.88 0.23 -17.60
C ILE A 100 0.37 0.25 -17.81
N ARG A 101 -0.38 0.32 -16.72
CA ARG A 101 -1.82 0.59 -16.78
C ARG A 101 -2.11 2.01 -16.35
N HIS A 102 -3.09 2.61 -17.01
CA HIS A 102 -3.51 3.97 -16.76
C HIS A 102 -4.89 4.02 -16.08
N ARG A 103 -5.11 5.00 -15.19
CA ARG A 103 -6.37 5.31 -14.52
C ARG A 103 -6.60 6.81 -14.52
N ASP A 104 -7.86 7.21 -14.51
CA ASP A 104 -8.25 8.62 -14.41
C ASP A 104 -8.46 9.05 -12.94
N ASP A 105 -7.59 8.65 -12.00
CA ASP A 105 -7.60 9.06 -10.59
C ASP A 105 -6.19 9.34 -10.04
N ALA A 106 -6.03 9.50 -8.72
CA ALA A 106 -4.75 9.98 -8.15
C ALA A 106 -3.55 9.07 -8.47
N ILE A 107 -3.80 7.77 -8.69
CA ILE A 107 -2.81 6.79 -9.11
C ILE A 107 -2.99 6.57 -10.61
N GLU A 108 -2.47 7.49 -11.40
CA GLU A 108 -2.64 7.50 -12.85
C GLU A 108 -1.96 6.29 -13.49
N ASP A 109 -0.65 6.14 -13.30
CA ASP A 109 0.15 5.07 -13.89
C ASP A 109 0.61 4.07 -12.83
N TYR A 110 0.38 2.78 -13.06
CA TYR A 110 0.75 1.72 -12.11
C TYR A 110 1.34 0.48 -12.79
N GLY A 111 2.23 -0.22 -12.07
CA GLY A 111 3.06 -1.32 -12.56
C GLY A 111 4.56 -1.03 -12.39
N TRP A 112 5.33 -1.21 -13.46
CA TRP A 112 6.75 -0.84 -13.51
C TRP A 112 6.90 0.64 -13.86
N ILE A 113 7.58 1.40 -13.01
CA ILE A 113 7.86 2.82 -13.28
C ILE A 113 9.35 2.98 -13.60
N PRO A 114 9.71 3.44 -14.81
CA PRO A 114 11.10 3.68 -15.17
C PRO A 114 11.62 4.95 -14.47
N THR A 115 12.86 4.90 -13.98
CA THR A 115 13.65 6.08 -13.60
C THR A 115 14.73 6.33 -14.67
N PRO A 116 15.46 7.47 -14.66
CA PRO A 116 16.49 7.74 -15.68
C PRO A 116 17.56 6.64 -15.82
N ASP A 117 17.88 5.93 -14.75
CA ASP A 117 18.92 4.90 -14.70
C ASP A 117 18.42 3.52 -14.23
N GLY A 118 17.12 3.38 -14.03
CA GLY A 118 16.58 2.28 -13.23
C GLY A 118 15.06 2.08 -13.33
N THR A 119 14.48 1.51 -12.27
CA THR A 119 13.04 1.31 -12.13
C THR A 119 12.63 1.27 -10.66
N VAL A 120 11.39 1.63 -10.37
CA VAL A 120 10.69 1.39 -9.10
C VAL A 120 9.38 0.64 -9.36
N LEU A 121 8.84 -0.05 -8.35
CA LEU A 121 7.51 -0.65 -8.44
C LEU A 121 6.44 0.32 -7.92
N TYR A 122 5.29 0.31 -8.59
CA TYR A 122 4.10 1.07 -8.22
C TYR A 122 2.85 0.20 -8.35
N PRO A 123 2.63 -0.77 -7.46
CA PRO A 123 1.68 -1.85 -7.70
C PRO A 123 0.25 -1.58 -7.19
N GLN A 124 -0.02 -0.45 -6.54
CA GLN A 124 -1.37 -0.13 -6.09
C GLN A 124 -2.25 0.36 -7.27
N PRO A 125 -3.55 -0.01 -7.34
CA PRO A 125 -4.29 -0.91 -6.45
C PRO A 125 -4.04 -2.40 -6.71
N ASN A 126 -3.94 -2.79 -7.97
CA ASN A 126 -3.89 -4.19 -8.44
C ASN A 126 -2.88 -4.36 -9.58
N GLY A 127 -1.78 -3.62 -9.50
CA GLY A 127 -0.67 -3.61 -10.46
C GLY A 127 0.34 -4.72 -10.25
N ALA A 128 0.31 -5.43 -9.12
CA ALA A 128 1.27 -6.50 -8.88
C ALA A 128 1.16 -7.59 -9.95
N LYS A 129 -0.03 -7.84 -10.49
CA LYS A 129 -0.26 -8.74 -11.62
C LYS A 129 0.51 -8.37 -12.91
N MET A 130 0.88 -7.10 -13.07
CA MET A 130 1.73 -6.62 -14.19
C MET A 130 3.23 -6.88 -13.95
N ILE A 131 3.61 -7.26 -12.72
CA ILE A 131 4.99 -7.43 -12.28
C ILE A 131 5.29 -8.92 -12.04
N PHE A 132 4.39 -9.62 -11.36
CA PHE A 132 4.51 -11.05 -11.06
C PHE A 132 3.16 -11.75 -10.89
N PRO A 133 3.05 -13.06 -11.23
CA PRO A 133 1.87 -13.86 -10.96
C PRO A 133 1.56 -13.90 -9.46
N SER A 134 0.36 -13.52 -9.05
CA SER A 134 0.04 -13.39 -7.63
C SER A 134 -1.43 -13.66 -7.31
N ASN A 135 -1.82 -13.43 -6.05
CA ASN A 135 -3.21 -13.46 -5.62
C ASN A 135 -3.52 -12.00 -5.25
N ASP A 136 -3.81 -11.18 -6.25
CA ASP A 136 -3.59 -9.73 -6.23
C ASP A 136 -4.77 -9.00 -5.58
N HIS A 137 -4.90 -9.18 -4.26
CA HIS A 137 -5.99 -8.61 -3.50
C HIS A 137 -5.50 -8.17 -2.11
N PRO A 138 -5.95 -7.02 -1.58
CA PRO A 138 -5.39 -6.43 -0.34
C PRO A 138 -5.48 -7.36 0.87
N SER A 139 -6.48 -8.26 0.91
CA SER A 139 -6.62 -9.25 1.98
C SER A 139 -5.72 -10.49 1.86
N ARG A 140 -4.97 -10.63 0.76
CA ARG A 140 -4.19 -11.83 0.41
C ARG A 140 -2.70 -11.57 0.63
N ARG A 141 -2.34 -11.55 1.92
CA ARG A 141 -1.00 -11.21 2.36
C ARG A 141 -0.09 -12.43 2.46
N ALA A 142 1.16 -12.27 2.04
CA ALA A 142 2.22 -13.25 2.30
C ALA A 142 3.59 -12.56 2.31
N PRO A 143 4.59 -13.11 3.02
CA PRO A 143 5.95 -12.60 2.94
C PRO A 143 6.52 -12.85 1.54
N ILE A 144 7.40 -11.95 1.11
CA ILE A 144 8.09 -11.99 -0.18
C ILE A 144 9.60 -12.10 0.06
N THR A 145 10.24 -13.03 -0.66
CA THR A 145 11.68 -13.02 -0.86
C THR A 145 11.96 -12.49 -2.25
N PHE A 146 12.74 -11.41 -2.33
CA PHE A 146 13.19 -10.85 -3.59
C PHE A 146 14.59 -11.33 -3.89
N HIS A 147 14.77 -11.67 -5.14
CA HIS A 147 15.94 -12.25 -5.72
C HIS A 147 16.19 -11.39 -6.96
N ILE A 148 17.12 -10.45 -6.87
CA ILE A 148 17.28 -9.39 -7.87
C ILE A 148 18.70 -9.44 -8.41
N THR A 149 18.86 -9.75 -9.69
CA THR A 149 20.15 -9.66 -10.38
C THR A 149 20.19 -8.35 -11.16
N THR A 150 21.26 -7.59 -11.00
CA THR A 150 21.46 -6.30 -11.68
C THR A 150 22.79 -6.28 -12.45
N PRO A 151 22.92 -5.45 -13.50
CA PRO A 151 24.20 -5.06 -14.05
C PRO A 151 25.17 -4.52 -12.97
N PRO A 152 26.49 -4.57 -13.23
CA PRO A 152 27.48 -3.94 -12.35
C PRO A 152 27.21 -2.44 -12.18
N GLY A 153 27.51 -1.92 -10.99
CA GLY A 153 27.42 -0.49 -10.68
C GLY A 153 26.01 0.02 -10.34
N LEU A 154 25.01 -0.86 -10.26
CA LEU A 154 23.66 -0.54 -9.79
C LEU A 154 23.39 -1.17 -8.42
N THR A 155 22.49 -0.54 -7.67
CA THR A 155 21.99 -1.00 -6.38
C THR A 155 20.55 -1.46 -6.55
N ALA A 156 20.22 -2.65 -6.02
CA ALA A 156 18.85 -3.07 -5.84
C ALA A 156 18.43 -3.00 -4.37
N VAL A 157 17.24 -2.49 -4.13
CA VAL A 157 16.56 -2.48 -2.83
C VAL A 157 15.15 -3.04 -2.98
N ALA A 158 14.61 -3.62 -1.91
CA ALA A 158 13.22 -4.05 -1.83
C ALA A 158 12.72 -3.92 -0.38
N ASN A 159 11.44 -4.25 -0.14
CA ASN A 159 10.88 -4.27 1.21
C ASN A 159 11.75 -5.11 2.16
N GLY A 160 11.80 -4.71 3.44
CA GLY A 160 12.46 -5.49 4.48
C GLY A 160 14.00 -5.48 4.40
N LYS A 161 14.60 -6.61 4.78
CA LYS A 161 16.03 -6.74 5.08
C LYS A 161 16.82 -7.31 3.90
N LEU A 162 17.97 -6.71 3.59
CA LEU A 162 18.99 -7.35 2.76
C LEU A 162 19.60 -8.52 3.53
N THR A 163 19.40 -9.75 3.04
CA THR A 163 19.91 -10.97 3.69
C THR A 163 21.15 -11.53 3.01
N ASP A 164 21.35 -11.25 1.73
CA ASP A 164 22.52 -11.69 0.97
C ASP A 164 22.83 -10.75 -0.19
N ARG A 165 24.11 -10.60 -0.53
CA ARG A 165 24.62 -9.85 -1.69
C ARG A 165 25.81 -10.63 -2.26
N ALA A 166 25.69 -11.07 -3.51
CA ALA A 166 26.69 -11.91 -4.16
C ALA A 166 27.05 -11.39 -5.56
N GLU A 167 28.31 -11.08 -5.78
CA GLU A 167 28.86 -10.82 -7.12
C GLU A 167 28.89 -12.11 -7.94
N GLN A 168 28.49 -12.03 -9.20
CA GLN A 168 28.46 -13.12 -10.16
C GLN A 168 29.75 -13.11 -11.01
N ALA A 169 30.07 -14.24 -11.64
CA ALA A 169 31.30 -14.39 -12.45
C ALA A 169 31.36 -13.43 -13.65
N ASP A 170 30.22 -12.95 -14.13
CA ASP A 170 30.09 -11.98 -15.24
C ASP A 170 30.06 -10.52 -14.76
N GLY A 171 30.28 -10.26 -13.47
CA GLY A 171 30.28 -8.93 -12.87
C GLY A 171 28.91 -8.41 -12.45
N ARG A 172 27.81 -9.12 -12.74
CA ARG A 172 26.49 -8.76 -12.21
C ARG A 172 26.44 -8.96 -10.69
N VAL A 173 25.48 -8.32 -10.04
CA VAL A 173 25.28 -8.45 -8.59
C VAL A 173 23.91 -9.04 -8.31
N ARG A 174 23.87 -10.08 -7.49
CA ARG A 174 22.66 -10.68 -6.97
C ARG A 174 22.38 -10.14 -5.57
N TRP A 175 21.19 -9.59 -5.38
CA TRP A 175 20.68 -9.06 -4.13
C TRP A 175 19.51 -9.92 -3.64
N THR A 176 19.54 -10.32 -2.38
CA THR A 176 18.47 -11.09 -1.74
C THR A 176 17.87 -10.28 -0.61
N TYR A 177 16.57 -9.97 -0.72
CA TYR A 177 15.81 -9.31 0.33
C TYR A 177 14.70 -10.22 0.86
N ASP A 178 14.43 -10.12 2.16
CA ASP A 178 13.25 -10.71 2.79
C ASP A 178 12.40 -9.59 3.36
N SER A 179 11.11 -9.55 3.01
CA SER A 179 10.13 -8.60 3.56
C SER A 179 9.98 -8.63 5.09
N GLU A 180 10.50 -9.66 5.76
CA GLU A 180 10.40 -9.94 7.21
C GLU A 180 8.99 -10.23 7.73
N GLN A 181 7.95 -9.68 7.10
CA GLN A 181 6.54 -9.82 7.48
C GLN A 181 5.62 -10.00 6.26
N PRO A 182 4.41 -10.56 6.43
CA PRO A 182 3.43 -10.63 5.35
C PRO A 182 2.93 -9.25 4.92
N LEU A 183 2.98 -8.97 3.62
CA LEU A 183 2.43 -7.76 3.01
C LEU A 183 1.43 -8.11 1.91
N ALA A 184 0.52 -7.17 1.60
CA ALA A 184 -0.34 -7.28 0.43
C ALA A 184 0.48 -7.00 -0.83
N THR A 185 0.18 -7.67 -1.94
CA THR A 185 0.94 -7.55 -3.19
C THR A 185 1.05 -6.12 -3.72
N GLN A 186 0.01 -5.31 -3.50
CA GLN A 186 -0.03 -3.88 -3.82
C GLN A 186 1.03 -3.03 -3.08
N LEU A 187 1.53 -3.52 -1.94
CA LEU A 187 2.55 -2.84 -1.10
C LEU A 187 3.99 -3.30 -1.40
N ALA A 188 4.17 -4.17 -2.39
CA ALA A 188 5.49 -4.65 -2.77
C ALA A 188 6.33 -3.50 -3.36
N GLN A 189 7.55 -3.33 -2.87
CA GLN A 189 8.53 -2.39 -3.39
C GLN A 189 9.78 -3.10 -3.83
N LEU A 190 10.28 -2.67 -4.99
CA LEU A 190 11.61 -2.94 -5.49
C LEU A 190 12.05 -1.69 -6.24
N ALA A 191 13.29 -1.25 -5.99
CA ALA A 191 13.94 -0.22 -6.77
C ALA A 191 15.32 -0.68 -7.22
N ILE A 192 15.66 -0.38 -8.47
CA ILE A 192 16.97 -0.62 -9.07
C ILE A 192 17.43 0.69 -9.67
N GLY A 193 18.68 1.09 -9.44
CA GLY A 193 19.24 2.35 -9.92
C GLY A 193 20.58 2.66 -9.26
N LYS A 194 21.12 3.86 -9.49
CA LYS A 194 22.25 4.41 -8.73
C LYS A 194 21.72 5.09 -7.50
N PHE A 195 21.88 4.41 -6.37
CA PHE A 195 21.39 4.89 -5.09
C PHE A 195 22.51 4.98 -4.08
N THR A 196 22.49 6.06 -3.32
CA THR A 196 23.14 6.17 -2.02
C THR A 196 22.15 5.70 -0.96
N LEU A 197 22.59 4.73 -0.14
CA LEU A 197 21.85 4.29 1.04
C LEU A 197 22.24 5.18 2.21
N VAL A 198 21.26 5.82 2.85
CA VAL A 198 21.50 6.68 4.00
C VAL A 198 20.83 6.07 5.23
N ASP A 199 21.65 5.48 6.09
CA ASP A 199 21.21 4.83 7.30
C ASP A 199 21.11 5.84 8.47
N SER A 200 20.06 5.68 9.27
CA SER A 200 19.86 6.39 10.53
C SER A 200 19.09 5.52 11.52
N THR A 201 18.70 6.07 12.67
CA THR A 201 18.02 5.32 13.72
C THR A 201 16.87 6.12 14.28
N GLY A 202 15.68 5.51 14.29
CA GLY A 202 14.47 6.06 14.88
C GLY A 202 14.31 5.71 16.37
N PRO A 203 13.12 5.97 16.93
CA PRO A 203 12.78 5.62 18.31
C PRO A 203 13.10 4.14 18.62
N HIS A 204 13.52 3.88 19.86
CA HIS A 204 13.80 2.53 20.37
C HIS A 204 14.87 1.74 19.58
N GLY A 205 15.72 2.42 18.79
CA GLY A 205 16.75 1.76 18.00
C GLY A 205 16.25 1.23 16.64
N LEU A 206 15.07 1.66 16.19
CA LEU A 206 14.50 1.26 14.92
C LEU A 206 15.44 1.62 13.75
N PRO A 207 15.93 0.65 12.95
CA PRO A 207 16.73 0.96 11.78
C PRO A 207 15.90 1.72 10.73
N ILE A 208 16.42 2.88 10.31
CA ILE A 208 15.87 3.65 9.18
C ILE A 208 16.90 3.58 8.06
N ARG A 209 16.49 3.13 6.88
CA ARG A 209 17.34 3.12 5.68
C ARG A 209 16.60 3.76 4.55
N ASP A 210 17.04 4.96 4.20
CA ASP A 210 16.52 5.63 3.03
C ASP A 210 17.35 5.29 1.80
N VAL A 211 16.69 5.36 0.65
CA VAL A 211 17.26 5.03 -0.65
C VAL A 211 17.11 6.25 -1.53
N VAL A 212 18.22 6.86 -1.90
CA VAL A 212 18.21 8.18 -2.54
C VAL A 212 19.10 8.16 -3.78
N PRO A 213 18.61 8.65 -4.94
CA PRO A 213 19.46 8.92 -6.09
C PRO A 213 20.63 9.83 -5.70
N ASP A 214 21.83 9.55 -6.24
CA ASP A 214 23.07 10.18 -5.77
C ASP A 214 23.03 11.72 -5.80
N ASP A 215 22.35 12.31 -6.79
CA ASP A 215 22.19 13.76 -6.96
C ASP A 215 21.10 14.37 -6.08
N LEU A 216 20.23 13.55 -5.47
CA LEU A 216 19.13 13.97 -4.60
C LEU A 216 19.43 13.81 -3.10
N VAL A 217 20.59 13.27 -2.73
CA VAL A 217 20.99 13.09 -1.32
C VAL A 217 20.94 14.40 -0.53
N ALA A 218 21.71 15.40 -0.96
CA ALA A 218 21.75 16.70 -0.27
C ALA A 218 20.47 17.53 -0.44
N PRO A 219 19.86 17.64 -1.65
CA PRO A 219 18.63 18.40 -1.83
C PRO A 219 17.44 17.93 -0.98
N THR A 220 17.34 16.63 -0.70
CA THR A 220 16.22 16.07 0.07
C THR A 220 16.53 15.90 1.56
N GLU A 221 17.81 16.07 1.98
CA GLU A 221 18.31 15.82 3.35
C GLU A 221 17.48 16.47 4.45
N GLN A 222 17.09 17.72 4.24
CA GLN A 222 16.40 18.52 5.24
C GLN A 222 15.06 17.92 5.70
N TYR A 223 14.36 17.18 4.83
CA TYR A 223 13.07 16.56 5.16
C TYR A 223 13.21 15.08 5.52
N ARG A 224 14.02 14.31 4.78
CA ARG A 224 14.27 12.88 5.09
C ARG A 224 14.81 12.66 6.50
N LYS A 225 15.63 13.58 7.03
CA LYS A 225 16.19 13.48 8.38
C LYS A 225 15.15 13.59 9.50
N LEU A 226 13.95 14.10 9.21
CA LEU A 226 12.84 14.24 10.16
C LEU A 226 12.06 12.93 10.38
N THR A 227 12.34 11.89 9.58
CA THR A 227 11.62 10.61 9.63
C THR A 227 11.56 10.01 11.04
N ALA A 228 12.65 10.11 11.82
CA ALA A 228 12.67 9.63 13.20
C ALA A 228 11.68 10.38 14.12
N ASP A 229 11.58 11.69 13.96
CA ASP A 229 10.66 12.54 14.73
C ASP A 229 9.20 12.29 14.32
N HIS A 230 8.95 12.07 13.02
CA HIS A 230 7.63 11.69 12.52
C HIS A 230 7.18 10.33 13.09
N ILE A 231 8.08 9.35 13.17
CA ILE A 231 7.79 8.05 13.81
C ILE A 231 7.43 8.25 15.29
N ALA A 232 8.23 9.03 16.04
CA ALA A 232 7.97 9.30 17.45
C ALA A 232 6.59 9.94 17.66
N TRP A 233 6.26 10.94 16.84
CA TRP A 233 4.99 11.65 16.90
C TRP A 233 3.78 10.74 16.64
N LEU A 234 3.90 9.79 15.69
CA LEU A 234 2.86 8.80 15.43
C LEU A 234 2.79 7.74 16.53
N GLU A 235 3.91 7.31 17.13
CA GLU A 235 3.91 6.37 18.25
C GLU A 235 3.18 6.92 19.50
N GLU A 236 3.27 8.23 19.74
CA GLU A 236 2.50 8.92 20.78
C GLU A 236 0.98 8.88 20.56
N ARG A 237 0.52 8.66 19.34
CA ARG A 237 -0.91 8.67 18.98
C ARG A 237 -1.46 7.27 18.76
N LEU A 238 -0.78 6.49 17.93
CA LEU A 238 -1.20 5.17 17.47
C LEU A 238 -0.56 4.04 18.29
N GLY A 239 0.53 4.29 19.01
CA GLY A 239 1.32 3.27 19.70
C GLY A 239 2.48 2.73 18.85
N PRO A 240 3.22 1.73 19.34
CA PRO A 240 4.53 1.34 18.79
C PRO A 240 4.50 1.01 17.29
N TYR A 241 5.55 1.43 16.57
CA TYR A 241 5.72 1.20 15.14
C TYR A 241 5.58 -0.29 14.77
N PRO A 242 4.84 -0.63 13.69
CA PRO A 242 4.48 -2.01 13.39
C PRO A 242 5.57 -2.93 12.86
N PHE A 243 6.62 -2.38 12.28
CA PHE A 243 7.63 -3.14 11.56
C PHE A 243 9.02 -3.05 12.20
N ASN A 244 9.95 -3.85 11.70
CA ASN A 244 11.31 -3.94 12.25
C ASN A 244 12.26 -2.91 11.66
N ARG A 245 11.82 -2.16 10.65
CA ARG A 245 12.57 -1.11 9.95
C ARG A 245 11.63 -0.20 9.18
N TYR A 246 12.12 0.97 8.83
CA TYR A 246 11.45 1.89 7.91
C TYR A 246 12.47 2.57 6.98
N GLY A 247 11.98 3.33 6.02
CA GLY A 247 12.80 4.16 5.16
C GLY A 247 11.97 4.86 4.10
N VAL A 248 12.54 5.90 3.51
CA VAL A 248 12.03 6.61 2.35
C VAL A 248 12.84 6.24 1.11
N LEU A 249 12.16 5.84 0.05
CA LEU A 249 12.70 5.75 -1.30
C LEU A 249 12.38 7.05 -2.03
N VAL A 250 13.39 7.84 -2.36
CA VAL A 250 13.21 9.05 -3.18
C VAL A 250 13.10 8.62 -4.64
N GLY A 251 11.91 8.75 -5.21
CA GLY A 251 11.64 8.46 -6.61
C GLY A 251 12.07 9.61 -7.52
N ASP A 252 13.09 9.39 -8.34
CA ASP A 252 13.41 10.28 -9.47
C ASP A 252 12.43 10.02 -10.64
N THR A 253 11.18 10.38 -10.39
CA THR A 253 10.01 10.12 -11.24
C THR A 253 9.06 11.32 -11.22
N ASP A 254 8.23 11.45 -12.24
CA ASP A 254 7.16 12.44 -12.32
C ASP A 254 5.80 11.91 -11.81
N LEU A 255 5.83 10.88 -10.95
CA LEU A 255 4.63 10.33 -10.33
C LEU A 255 3.87 11.42 -9.57
N GLY A 256 2.55 11.48 -9.77
CA GLY A 256 1.70 12.51 -9.18
C GLY A 256 1.45 12.35 -7.68
N VAL A 257 1.62 11.14 -7.13
CA VAL A 257 1.45 10.85 -5.70
C VAL A 257 2.49 9.85 -5.20
N ALA A 258 2.81 9.96 -3.91
CA ALA A 258 3.60 8.98 -3.18
C ALA A 258 2.86 7.65 -2.99
N LEU A 259 3.58 6.63 -2.53
CA LEU A 259 2.99 5.31 -2.24
C LEU A 259 3.61 4.70 -0.99
N GLU A 260 2.76 4.15 -0.14
CA GLU A 260 3.06 3.73 1.22
C GLU A 260 3.83 2.40 1.32
N THR A 261 4.50 1.99 0.25
CA THR A 261 4.99 0.62 0.10
C THR A 261 5.75 0.12 1.33
N ASN A 262 5.44 -1.11 1.76
CA ASN A 262 5.68 -1.52 3.13
C ASN A 262 7.16 -1.44 3.55
N THR A 263 7.44 -0.77 4.69
CA THR A 263 8.80 -0.53 5.24
C THR A 263 9.74 0.33 4.39
N LEU A 264 9.31 0.79 3.21
CA LEU A 264 10.10 1.61 2.29
C LEU A 264 9.17 2.45 1.42
N SER A 265 8.66 3.57 1.92
CA SER A 265 7.67 4.39 1.21
C SER A 265 8.31 5.12 0.04
N LEU A 266 7.67 5.07 -1.14
CA LEU A 266 8.12 5.77 -2.33
C LEU A 266 7.60 7.21 -2.32
N ILE A 267 8.51 8.18 -2.30
CA ILE A 267 8.20 9.60 -2.32
C ILE A 267 8.76 10.22 -3.61
N PRO A 268 7.91 10.76 -4.51
CA PRO A 268 8.37 11.48 -5.68
C PRO A 268 9.27 12.65 -5.28
N LYS A 269 10.36 12.89 -6.03
CA LYS A 269 11.30 13.97 -5.69
C LYS A 269 10.63 15.34 -5.53
N ALA A 270 9.58 15.61 -6.31
CA ALA A 270 8.86 16.89 -6.27
C ALA A 270 8.31 17.20 -4.86
N ASP A 271 7.89 16.17 -4.13
CA ASP A 271 7.34 16.29 -2.78
C ASP A 271 8.43 16.62 -1.73
N LEU A 272 9.70 16.36 -2.04
CA LEU A 272 10.83 16.61 -1.15
C LEU A 272 11.70 17.80 -1.57
N LEU A 273 11.36 18.45 -2.68
CA LEU A 273 12.03 19.65 -3.18
C LEU A 273 11.20 20.93 -2.98
N GLY A 274 9.95 20.77 -2.53
CA GLY A 274 9.03 21.87 -2.24
C GLY A 274 9.21 22.49 -0.85
N ASP A 275 8.14 23.09 -0.34
CA ASP A 275 8.11 23.69 1.00
C ASP A 275 8.03 22.62 2.10
N GLN A 276 8.47 23.00 3.30
CA GLN A 276 8.55 22.10 4.44
C GLN A 276 7.19 21.54 4.86
N VAL A 277 6.15 22.37 4.87
CA VAL A 277 4.82 21.95 5.34
C VAL A 277 4.24 20.89 4.41
N SER A 278 4.36 21.08 3.10
CA SER A 278 3.92 20.10 2.10
C SER A 278 4.74 18.81 2.15
N ALA A 279 6.07 18.91 2.27
CA ALA A 279 6.95 17.76 2.33
C ALA A 279 6.68 16.89 3.57
N GLU A 280 6.60 17.51 4.76
CA GLU A 280 6.31 16.79 5.99
C GLU A 280 4.89 16.21 6.00
N ARG A 281 3.91 16.91 5.42
CA ARG A 281 2.55 16.38 5.28
C ARG A 281 2.54 15.07 4.50
N ASN A 282 3.20 15.03 3.33
CA ASN A 282 3.26 13.82 2.52
C ASN A 282 4.07 12.71 3.24
N LEU A 283 5.20 13.03 3.86
CA LEU A 283 5.99 12.07 4.65
C LEU A 283 5.18 11.44 5.79
N VAL A 284 4.40 12.25 6.52
CA VAL A 284 3.55 11.77 7.62
C VAL A 284 2.35 10.98 7.10
N HIS A 285 1.78 11.34 5.95
CA HIS A 285 0.72 10.54 5.29
C HIS A 285 1.22 9.13 4.99
N GLU A 286 2.33 9.02 4.25
CA GLU A 286 2.91 7.72 3.89
C GLU A 286 3.39 6.91 5.09
N LEU A 287 3.90 7.58 6.13
CA LEU A 287 4.32 6.90 7.35
C LEU A 287 3.12 6.41 8.18
N THR A 288 2.01 7.15 8.20
CA THR A 288 0.78 6.74 8.91
C THR A 288 0.25 5.42 8.34
N HIS A 289 0.37 5.22 7.03
CA HIS A 289 -0.04 3.99 6.38
C HIS A 289 0.64 2.73 6.92
N GLN A 290 1.84 2.86 7.50
CA GLN A 290 2.52 1.74 8.16
C GLN A 290 1.65 1.15 9.29
N TRP A 291 0.87 1.97 10.01
CA TRP A 291 -0.14 1.48 10.96
C TRP A 291 -1.45 1.10 10.27
N THR A 292 -1.98 1.95 9.40
CA THR A 292 -3.31 1.82 8.77
C THR A 292 -3.21 1.73 7.25
N GLY A 293 -3.35 0.52 6.69
CA GLY A 293 -3.06 0.20 5.29
C GLY A 293 -2.14 -1.00 5.19
N ASP A 294 -1.01 -0.94 5.90
CA ASP A 294 0.03 -1.97 5.87
C ASP A 294 -0.12 -2.98 7.01
N SER A 295 -0.01 -2.50 8.26
CA SER A 295 -0.13 -3.37 9.43
C SER A 295 -1.57 -3.83 9.60
N VAL A 296 -2.50 -2.88 9.68
CA VAL A 296 -3.93 -3.13 9.56
C VAL A 296 -4.33 -2.98 8.09
N GLY A 297 -4.39 -4.09 7.36
CA GLY A 297 -4.79 -4.08 5.95
C GLY A 297 -6.31 -3.99 5.76
N ILE A 298 -6.75 -3.53 4.61
CA ILE A 298 -8.18 -3.50 4.26
C ILE A 298 -8.68 -4.87 3.82
N LYS A 299 -9.91 -5.24 4.23
CA LYS A 299 -10.50 -6.53 3.84
C LYS A 299 -10.92 -6.54 2.38
N THR A 300 -11.42 -5.42 1.88
CA THR A 300 -11.82 -5.18 0.49
C THR A 300 -11.51 -3.73 0.12
N TRP A 301 -11.49 -3.40 -1.17
CA TRP A 301 -11.33 -2.01 -1.61
C TRP A 301 -12.46 -1.06 -1.18
N SER A 302 -13.63 -1.59 -0.84
CA SER A 302 -14.70 -0.79 -0.22
C SER A 302 -14.31 -0.23 1.15
N ASP A 303 -13.33 -0.85 1.81
CA ASP A 303 -12.82 -0.44 3.10
C ASP A 303 -11.61 0.53 2.98
N LEU A 304 -11.27 1.03 1.78
CA LEU A 304 -10.09 1.87 1.54
C LEU A 304 -10.04 3.12 2.43
N TRP A 305 -11.20 3.65 2.82
CA TRP A 305 -11.29 4.80 3.72
C TRP A 305 -10.59 4.58 5.07
N LEU A 306 -10.46 3.33 5.54
CA LEU A 306 -9.72 2.96 6.76
C LEU A 306 -8.20 3.08 6.61
N SER A 307 -7.70 3.16 5.39
CA SER A 307 -6.30 3.45 5.08
C SER A 307 -6.14 4.95 4.85
N GLU A 308 -6.82 5.45 3.82
CA GLU A 308 -6.62 6.80 3.30
C GLU A 308 -7.22 7.90 4.17
N GLY A 309 -8.36 7.62 4.82
CA GLY A 309 -8.97 8.55 5.77
C GLY A 309 -8.09 8.74 7.00
N HIS A 310 -7.50 7.66 7.52
CA HIS A 310 -6.57 7.70 8.65
C HIS A 310 -5.29 8.46 8.31
N ALA A 311 -4.63 8.08 7.21
CA ALA A 311 -3.43 8.80 6.74
C ALA A 311 -3.72 10.29 6.54
N ARG A 312 -4.82 10.63 5.85
CA ARG A 312 -5.28 12.01 5.63
C ARG A 312 -5.58 12.77 6.93
N PHE A 313 -6.12 12.08 7.93
CA PHE A 313 -6.43 12.69 9.23
C PHE A 313 -5.15 13.05 10.00
N TYR A 314 -4.20 12.12 10.11
CA TYR A 314 -2.97 12.34 10.87
C TYR A 314 -2.01 13.30 10.18
N GLU A 315 -1.91 13.30 8.83
CA GLU A 315 -1.08 14.29 8.13
C GLU A 315 -1.55 15.74 8.39
N ARG A 316 -2.87 15.96 8.50
CA ARG A 316 -3.41 17.30 8.72
C ARG A 316 -3.29 17.73 10.18
N LEU A 317 -3.50 16.79 11.10
CA LEU A 317 -3.26 17.02 12.52
C LEU A 317 -1.78 17.34 12.78
N TYR A 318 -0.86 16.68 12.08
CA TYR A 318 0.57 17.01 12.13
C TYR A 318 0.82 18.39 11.53
N SER A 319 0.29 18.65 10.33
CA SER A 319 0.50 19.88 9.58
C SER A 319 0.10 21.12 10.38
N GLU A 320 -1.06 21.11 11.06
CA GLU A 320 -1.49 22.21 11.95
C GLU A 320 -0.44 22.55 13.02
N ALA A 321 0.14 21.54 13.67
CA ALA A 321 1.15 21.73 14.71
C ALA A 321 2.50 22.25 14.18
N HIS A 322 2.70 22.23 12.85
CA HIS A 322 3.95 22.56 12.17
C HIS A 322 3.79 23.67 11.13
N GLY A 323 2.82 24.57 11.33
CA GLY A 323 2.66 25.80 10.53
C GLY A 323 1.76 25.66 9.30
N GLY A 324 1.05 24.54 9.17
CA GLY A 324 0.00 24.33 8.18
C GLY A 324 -1.32 25.00 8.53
N VAL A 325 -2.35 24.71 7.73
CA VAL A 325 -3.71 25.22 7.92
C VAL A 325 -4.31 24.61 9.19
N VAL A 326 -5.10 25.40 9.91
CA VAL A 326 -5.86 24.96 11.09
C VAL A 326 -6.70 23.75 10.74
N PHE A 327 -6.60 22.69 11.55
CA PHE A 327 -7.16 21.38 11.24
C PHE A 327 -8.68 21.46 11.09
N GLU A 328 -9.34 22.17 12.01
CA GLU A 328 -10.79 22.42 11.98
C GLU A 328 -11.23 23.11 10.68
N ASP A 329 -10.51 24.11 10.19
CA ASP A 329 -10.84 24.81 8.94
C ASP A 329 -10.79 23.87 7.72
N THR A 330 -9.82 22.93 7.72
CA THR A 330 -9.74 21.92 6.67
C THR A 330 -10.91 20.94 6.71
N MET A 331 -11.40 20.60 7.92
CA MET A 331 -12.56 19.72 8.11
C MET A 331 -13.86 20.45 7.77
N LYS A 332 -13.98 21.73 8.11
CA LYS A 332 -15.10 22.59 7.72
C LYS A 332 -15.20 22.72 6.20
N THR A 333 -14.06 22.89 5.53
CA THR A 333 -13.98 22.91 4.06
C THR A 333 -14.38 21.55 3.47
N ALA A 334 -13.92 20.45 4.05
CA ALA A 334 -14.33 19.11 3.61
C ALA A 334 -15.83 18.90 3.79
N TYR A 335 -16.39 19.28 4.93
CA TYR A 335 -17.83 19.21 5.23
C TYR A 335 -18.66 19.99 4.21
N ALA A 336 -18.27 21.24 3.91
CA ALA A 336 -18.97 22.07 2.94
C ALA A 336 -19.06 21.42 1.55
N ASN A 337 -18.06 20.63 1.14
CA ASN A 337 -18.03 19.97 -0.17
C ASN A 337 -18.51 18.51 -0.14
N HIS A 338 -18.80 17.96 1.04
CA HIS A 338 -18.93 16.52 1.21
C HIS A 338 -20.13 15.93 0.45
N ASP A 339 -21.25 16.65 0.37
CA ASP A 339 -22.41 16.23 -0.43
C ASP A 339 -22.11 16.22 -1.94
N GLN A 340 -21.31 17.18 -2.43
CA GLN A 340 -20.83 17.16 -3.82
C GLN A 340 -19.97 15.93 -4.07
N TRP A 341 -19.03 15.62 -3.18
CA TRP A 341 -18.18 14.45 -3.35
C TRP A 341 -18.95 13.13 -3.26
N ARG A 342 -20.01 13.05 -2.44
CA ARG A 342 -20.90 11.88 -2.40
C ARG A 342 -21.63 11.69 -3.72
N HIS A 343 -22.10 12.79 -4.32
CA HIS A 343 -22.73 12.78 -5.63
C HIS A 343 -21.77 12.30 -6.73
N ASP A 344 -20.55 12.83 -6.75
CA ASP A 344 -19.60 12.56 -7.83
C ASP A 344 -18.88 11.20 -7.68
N TYR A 345 -18.58 10.79 -6.44
CA TYR A 345 -17.66 9.68 -6.13
C TYR A 345 -18.21 8.60 -5.18
N GLY A 346 -19.49 8.67 -4.83
CA GLY A 346 -20.13 7.78 -3.85
C GLY A 346 -19.74 8.08 -2.40
N ALA A 347 -20.37 7.40 -1.44
CA ALA A 347 -20.08 7.54 -0.02
C ALA A 347 -18.70 6.93 0.36
N PRO A 348 -18.06 7.34 1.47
CA PRO A 348 -16.70 6.88 1.85
C PRO A 348 -16.46 5.36 1.75
N ALA A 349 -17.41 4.52 2.20
CA ALA A 349 -17.28 3.07 2.19
C ALA A 349 -17.91 2.39 0.95
N GLU A 350 -18.31 3.16 -0.06
CA GLU A 350 -18.92 2.66 -1.31
C GLU A 350 -18.20 3.13 -2.58
N PRO A 351 -16.88 2.92 -2.71
CA PRO A 351 -16.18 3.28 -3.94
C PRO A 351 -16.56 2.36 -5.10
N THR A 352 -16.49 2.93 -6.30
CA THR A 352 -16.45 2.21 -7.57
C THR A 352 -15.02 2.22 -8.09
N GLU A 353 -14.72 1.34 -9.05
CA GLU A 353 -13.37 1.25 -9.62
C GLU A 353 -12.85 2.59 -10.20
N PRO A 354 -13.63 3.39 -10.97
CA PRO A 354 -13.17 4.68 -11.46
C PRO A 354 -12.99 5.76 -10.38
N ASN A 355 -13.56 5.55 -9.19
CA ASN A 355 -13.63 6.54 -8.13
C ASN A 355 -12.82 6.13 -6.89
N LEU A 356 -11.93 5.16 -7.02
CA LEU A 356 -11.22 4.55 -5.90
C LEU A 356 -10.32 5.56 -5.18
N PHE A 357 -9.46 6.28 -5.91
CA PHE A 357 -8.56 7.28 -5.34
C PHE A 357 -9.00 8.70 -5.65
N LYS A 358 -10.26 9.02 -5.28
CA LYS A 358 -10.85 10.37 -5.38
C LYS A 358 -10.92 11.03 -4.01
N ARG A 359 -11.10 12.36 -4.00
CA ARG A 359 -11.09 13.20 -2.78
C ARG A 359 -12.00 12.69 -1.64
N MET A 360 -13.10 12.00 -1.96
CA MET A 360 -13.95 11.34 -0.96
C MET A 360 -13.20 10.31 -0.09
N ARG A 361 -12.26 9.53 -0.66
CA ARG A 361 -11.50 8.52 0.09
C ARG A 361 -10.38 9.10 0.95
N TYR A 362 -10.04 10.36 0.73
CA TYR A 362 -9.09 11.13 1.51
C TYR A 362 -9.84 12.09 2.44
N ASP A 363 -10.02 13.35 2.01
CA ASP A 363 -10.66 14.44 2.76
C ASP A 363 -12.01 14.05 3.36
N GLY A 364 -12.87 13.40 2.55
CA GLY A 364 -14.20 12.97 3.00
C GLY A 364 -14.14 11.90 4.09
N SER A 365 -13.14 11.02 4.02
CA SER A 365 -12.95 9.94 5.00
C SER A 365 -12.28 10.44 6.28
N ALA A 366 -11.34 11.39 6.18
CA ALA A 366 -10.81 12.11 7.34
C ALA A 366 -11.90 12.89 8.08
N LEU A 367 -12.88 13.45 7.36
CA LEU A 367 -14.04 14.10 7.95
C LEU A 367 -14.91 13.13 8.78
N VAL A 368 -15.05 11.87 8.37
CA VAL A 368 -15.75 10.85 9.17
C VAL A 368 -15.03 10.59 10.49
N LEU A 369 -13.71 10.48 10.46
CA LEU A 369 -12.90 10.32 11.68
C LEU A 369 -12.99 11.55 12.58
N TYR A 370 -13.00 12.75 12.00
CA TYR A 370 -13.23 13.98 12.74
C TYR A 370 -14.61 13.99 13.40
N ALA A 371 -15.67 13.65 12.67
CA ALA A 371 -17.03 13.56 13.22
C ALA A 371 -17.12 12.53 14.35
N LEU A 372 -16.43 11.39 14.22
CA LEU A 372 -16.31 10.40 15.30
C LEU A 372 -15.61 11.00 16.52
N ARG A 373 -14.49 11.70 16.32
CA ARG A 373 -13.77 12.36 17.41
C ARG A 373 -14.65 13.40 18.13
N GLU A 374 -15.42 14.18 17.40
CA GLU A 374 -16.37 15.14 17.98
C GLU A 374 -17.51 14.46 18.74
N LYS A 375 -17.99 13.30 18.24
CA LYS A 375 -19.04 12.51 18.88
C LYS A 375 -18.60 11.87 20.20
N VAL A 376 -17.43 11.23 20.25
CA VAL A 376 -16.99 10.45 21.42
C VAL A 376 -15.99 11.18 22.33
N GLY A 377 -15.49 12.34 21.89
CA GLY A 377 -14.44 13.11 22.55
C GLY A 377 -13.02 12.60 22.24
N GLN A 378 -12.04 13.51 22.30
CA GLN A 378 -10.64 13.25 21.93
C GLN A 378 -10.01 12.08 22.69
N GLU A 379 -10.25 11.96 24.00
CA GLU A 379 -9.66 10.87 24.80
C GLU A 379 -10.18 9.50 24.35
N THR A 380 -11.50 9.36 24.16
CA THR A 380 -12.12 8.12 23.68
C THR A 380 -11.68 7.79 22.27
N PHE A 381 -11.64 8.79 21.37
CA PHE A 381 -11.14 8.62 20.02
C PHE A 381 -9.69 8.10 20.01
N GLY A 382 -8.80 8.69 20.80
CA GLY A 382 -7.42 8.20 20.93
C GLY A 382 -7.35 6.75 21.42
N LYS A 383 -8.24 6.33 22.33
CA LYS A 383 -8.36 4.93 22.76
C LYS A 383 -8.86 4.01 21.64
N ILE A 384 -9.82 4.46 20.82
CA ILE A 384 -10.33 3.71 19.65
C ILE A 384 -9.19 3.46 18.67
N GLU A 385 -8.46 4.51 18.30
CA GLU A 385 -7.39 4.48 17.32
C GLU A 385 -6.24 3.55 17.76
N ARG A 386 -5.80 3.66 19.02
CA ARG A 386 -4.81 2.73 19.60
C ARG A 386 -5.32 1.29 19.65
N ALA A 387 -6.58 1.08 20.02
CA ALA A 387 -7.18 -0.25 20.06
C ALA A 387 -7.28 -0.86 18.65
N TRP A 388 -7.56 -0.04 17.64
CA TRP A 388 -7.67 -0.45 16.23
C TRP A 388 -6.36 -1.02 15.73
N VAL A 389 -5.29 -0.23 15.79
CA VAL A 389 -3.97 -0.63 15.29
C VAL A 389 -3.34 -1.75 16.12
N THR A 390 -3.74 -1.90 17.39
CA THR A 390 -3.30 -3.01 18.25
C THR A 390 -4.04 -4.32 17.94
N LYS A 391 -5.37 -4.30 17.87
CA LYS A 391 -6.20 -5.51 17.71
C LYS A 391 -6.00 -6.18 16.34
N TYR A 392 -5.84 -5.35 15.30
CA TYR A 392 -5.75 -5.80 13.91
C TYR A 392 -4.32 -5.75 13.34
N ARG A 393 -3.30 -5.52 14.19
CA ARG A 393 -1.88 -5.60 13.79
C ARG A 393 -1.60 -6.90 13.02
N GLY A 394 -1.08 -6.76 11.80
CA GLY A 394 -0.75 -7.88 10.90
C GLY A 394 -1.97 -8.65 10.34
N LYS A 395 -3.17 -8.08 10.43
CA LYS A 395 -4.42 -8.69 9.93
C LYS A 395 -5.05 -7.78 8.88
N THR A 396 -6.16 -8.24 8.30
CA THR A 396 -7.07 -7.38 7.55
C THR A 396 -8.38 -7.19 8.29
N ALA A 397 -8.99 -6.04 8.11
CA ALA A 397 -10.21 -5.65 8.80
C ALA A 397 -11.16 -4.89 7.86
N SER A 398 -12.44 -4.99 8.14
CA SER A 398 -13.51 -4.31 7.41
C SER A 398 -14.00 -3.06 8.12
N THR A 399 -14.85 -2.30 7.43
CA THR A 399 -15.57 -1.16 7.99
C THR A 399 -16.39 -1.57 9.23
N GLN A 400 -17.10 -2.69 9.18
CA GLN A 400 -17.84 -3.19 10.35
C GLN A 400 -16.92 -3.56 11.52
N ASP A 401 -15.75 -4.14 11.24
CA ASP A 401 -14.75 -4.47 12.27
C ASP A 401 -14.25 -3.23 13.02
N TYR A 402 -14.19 -2.07 12.35
CA TYR A 402 -13.88 -0.76 12.95
C TYR A 402 -15.05 -0.23 13.77
N ILE A 403 -16.27 -0.22 13.21
CA ILE A 403 -17.50 0.21 13.90
C ILE A 403 -17.69 -0.58 15.20
N ASP A 404 -17.63 -1.90 15.15
CA ASP A 404 -17.80 -2.77 16.32
C ASP A 404 -16.75 -2.50 17.41
N LEU A 405 -15.50 -2.24 16.99
CA LEU A 405 -14.43 -1.90 17.92
C LEU A 405 -14.65 -0.52 18.54
N ALA A 406 -15.00 0.47 17.72
CA ALA A 406 -15.25 1.84 18.16
C ALA A 406 -16.40 1.85 19.18
N SER A 407 -17.51 1.18 18.89
CA SER A 407 -18.66 1.02 19.80
C SER A 407 -18.24 0.40 21.13
N LYS A 408 -17.46 -0.70 21.05
CA LYS A 408 -16.97 -1.39 22.26
C LYS A 408 -16.08 -0.49 23.13
N VAL A 409 -15.19 0.29 22.53
CA VAL A 409 -14.26 1.17 23.26
C VAL A 409 -14.99 2.41 23.80
N ALA A 410 -15.94 2.96 23.04
CA ALA A 410 -16.75 4.11 23.47
C ALA A 410 -17.77 3.75 24.55
N GLY A 411 -18.18 2.47 24.63
CA GLY A 411 -19.22 2.03 25.57
C GLY A 411 -20.64 2.42 25.15
N GLU A 412 -20.83 2.85 23.90
CA GLU A 412 -22.13 3.11 23.28
C GLU A 412 -22.17 2.47 21.88
N ASP A 413 -23.37 2.19 21.36
CA ASP A 413 -23.52 1.69 19.99
C ASP A 413 -23.36 2.84 18.99
N LEU A 414 -22.30 2.80 18.20
CA LEU A 414 -21.97 3.80 17.18
C LEU A 414 -22.48 3.40 15.78
N ASP A 415 -23.15 2.26 15.62
CA ASP A 415 -23.61 1.78 14.32
C ASP A 415 -24.54 2.80 13.64
N GLY A 416 -25.57 3.26 14.35
CA GLY A 416 -26.51 4.27 13.87
C GLY A 416 -25.90 5.65 13.63
N PHE A 417 -24.71 5.92 14.22
CA PHE A 417 -23.96 7.15 13.95
C PHE A 417 -23.08 6.99 12.71
N LEU A 418 -22.23 5.96 12.65
CA LEU A 418 -21.22 5.79 11.59
C LEU A 418 -21.81 5.35 10.26
N HIS A 419 -22.87 4.54 10.23
CA HIS A 419 -23.47 4.07 8.97
C HIS A 419 -23.88 5.23 8.04
N PRO A 420 -24.63 6.24 8.49
CA PRO A 420 -24.95 7.41 7.66
C PRO A 420 -23.72 8.17 7.15
N TRP A 421 -22.65 8.27 7.95
CA TRP A 421 -21.42 8.91 7.50
C TRP A 421 -20.71 8.08 6.42
N LEU A 422 -20.72 6.77 6.52
CA LEU A 422 -19.94 5.88 5.66
C LEU A 422 -20.66 5.45 4.37
N TYR A 423 -21.99 5.31 4.44
CA TYR A 423 -22.83 4.77 3.36
C TYR A 423 -23.98 5.70 2.93
N GLY A 424 -24.20 6.82 3.64
CA GLY A 424 -25.29 7.74 3.33
C GLY A 424 -25.04 8.54 2.05
N ALA A 425 -26.10 8.80 1.28
CA ALA A 425 -26.04 9.69 0.11
C ALA A 425 -25.88 11.18 0.49
N LYS A 426 -26.15 11.54 1.74
CA LYS A 426 -26.00 12.90 2.29
C LYS A 426 -25.17 12.88 3.55
N THR A 427 -24.47 13.98 3.79
CA THR A 427 -23.64 14.19 4.96
C THR A 427 -24.51 14.45 6.18
N PRO A 428 -24.34 13.67 7.27
CA PRO A 428 -25.05 13.93 8.53
C PRO A 428 -24.63 15.27 9.16
N PRO A 429 -25.45 15.85 10.05
CA PRO A 429 -25.05 17.02 10.84
C PRO A 429 -23.74 16.77 11.61
N MET A 430 -22.80 17.71 11.56
CA MET A 430 -21.54 17.63 12.30
C MET A 430 -21.78 17.77 13.81
N PRO A 431 -21.34 16.80 14.65
CA PRO A 431 -21.37 16.96 16.11
C PRO A 431 -20.59 18.20 16.55
N ASN A 432 -21.06 18.90 17.59
CA ASN A 432 -20.48 20.12 18.15
C ASN A 432 -20.36 21.34 17.21
N HIS A 433 -20.76 21.22 15.94
CA HIS A 433 -20.68 22.30 14.95
C HIS A 433 -22.03 22.53 14.23
N PRO A 434 -23.08 22.98 14.93
CA PRO A 434 -24.40 23.22 14.33
C PRO A 434 -24.40 24.37 13.30
N ASP A 435 -23.34 25.19 13.26
CA ASP A 435 -23.14 26.25 12.28
C ASP A 435 -22.59 25.76 10.93
N TRP A 436 -22.09 24.52 10.86
CA TRP A 436 -21.54 23.99 9.63
C TRP A 436 -22.65 23.55 8.67
N VAL A 437 -22.55 24.00 7.42
CA VAL A 437 -23.52 23.72 6.37
C VAL A 437 -22.82 23.12 5.14
N VAL A 438 -23.47 22.14 4.51
CA VAL A 438 -23.05 21.61 3.21
C VAL A 438 -23.45 22.59 2.11
N ASN A 439 -22.62 22.72 1.09
CA ASN A 439 -22.96 23.46 -0.12
C ASN A 439 -24.01 22.68 -0.93
N PRO A 440 -24.90 23.36 -1.66
CA PRO A 440 -25.79 22.71 -2.61
C PRO A 440 -24.99 21.93 -3.66
N VAL A 441 -25.41 20.70 -3.95
CA VAL A 441 -24.84 19.88 -5.03
C VAL A 441 -25.08 20.57 -6.37
N GLN A 442 -24.01 20.72 -7.14
CA GLN A 442 -24.01 21.21 -8.51
C GLN A 442 -23.95 20.01 -9.47
N SER A 443 -24.78 20.08 -10.52
CA SER A 443 -24.94 19.04 -11.55
C SER A 443 -23.89 19.11 -12.65
#